data_AF-A0AAD6V231-F1
#
_entry.id   AF-A0AAD6V231-F1
#
_cell.length_a   1.000
_cell.length_b   1.000
_cell.length_c   1.000
_cell.angle_alpha   90.00
_cell.angle_beta   90.00
_cell.angle_gamma   90.00
#
_symmetry.space_group_name_H-M   'P 1'
#
loop_
_entity.id
_entity.type
_entity.pdbx_description
1 polymer ?
#
loop_
_entity_poly.entity_id
_entity_poly.type
_entity_poly.pdbx_seq_one_letter_code
_entity_poly.pdbx_strand_id
1 'polypeptide(L)'
;PDLRFTEAGLAVEQGDSSHAKVCMIEERMGGPFQKYIHNGSLRLPASAQNDAIALFLSFSQHAQYVLSNGQVFVSNYQCTFFL
;
A
#
# COMPACT_ATOMS: atom_id res chain seq x y z
N PRO A 1 -1.05 15.54 3.99
CA PRO A 1 -1.17 14.27 4.75
C PRO A 1 0.24 13.71 4.94
N ASP A 2 0.58 13.24 6.14
CA ASP A 2 1.85 12.57 6.39
C ASP A 2 1.63 11.06 6.22
N LEU A 3 2.06 10.52 5.09
CA LEU A 3 1.88 9.11 4.72
C LEU A 3 3.25 8.46 4.56
N ARG A 4 3.39 7.25 5.09
CA ARG A 4 4.57 6.41 4.90
C ARG A 4 4.16 4.99 4.55
N PHE A 5 5.02 4.29 3.83
CA PHE A 5 4.92 2.83 3.74
C PHE A 5 5.33 2.21 5.08
N THR A 6 4.68 1.11 5.42
CA THR A 6 5.10 0.28 6.55
C THR A 6 6.41 -0.41 6.20
N GLU A 7 7.29 -0.56 7.19
CA GLU A 7 8.44 -1.43 7.06
C GLU A 7 7.97 -2.88 6.91
N ALA A 8 8.68 -3.63 6.07
CA ALA A 8 8.44 -5.03 5.82
C ALA A 8 9.73 -5.82 5.98
N GLY A 9 9.61 -7.06 6.45
CA GLY A 9 10.72 -7.96 6.65
C GLY A 9 10.39 -9.37 6.17
N LEU A 10 11.43 -10.19 6.05
CA LEU A 10 11.33 -11.61 5.76
C LEU A 10 11.64 -12.40 7.02
N ALA A 11 10.68 -13.19 7.49
CA ALA A 11 10.90 -14.14 8.58
C ALA A 11 11.08 -15.54 8.01
N VAL A 12 12.14 -16.22 8.45
CA VAL A 12 12.48 -17.59 8.06
C VAL A 12 12.44 -18.45 9.30
N GLU A 13 11.61 -19.48 9.29
CA GLU A 13 11.50 -20.46 10.37
C GLU A 13 12.85 -21.15 10.59
N GLN A 14 13.34 -21.16 11.83
CA GLN A 14 14.59 -21.84 12.19
C GLN A 14 14.31 -23.27 12.67
N GLY A 15 15.10 -24.24 12.21
CA GLY A 15 15.05 -25.64 12.64
C GLY A 15 15.45 -26.62 11.52
N ASP A 16 15.60 -27.90 11.86
CA ASP A 16 16.00 -28.98 10.94
C ASP A 16 14.85 -29.52 10.07
N SER A 17 13.91 -28.66 9.66
CA SER A 17 12.90 -29.06 8.69
C SER A 17 13.49 -29.00 7.28
N SER A 18 13.16 -29.98 6.42
CA SER A 18 13.57 -29.96 5.00
C SER A 18 12.91 -28.83 4.20
N HIS A 19 11.94 -28.12 4.81
CA HIS A 19 11.21 -27.00 4.22
C HIS A 19 10.99 -25.92 5.29
N ALA A 20 11.93 -24.98 5.38
CA ALA A 20 11.76 -23.79 6.21
C ALA A 20 10.57 -22.97 5.70
N LYS A 21 9.62 -22.63 6.58
CA LYS A 21 8.58 -21.66 6.24
C LYS A 21 9.21 -20.28 6.12
N VAL A 22 8.82 -19.57 5.07
CA VAL A 22 9.22 -18.19 4.82
C VAL A 22 7.96 -17.34 4.75
N CYS A 23 7.87 -16.31 5.58
CA CYS A 23 6.76 -15.37 5.57
C CYS A 23 7.25 -13.92 5.48
N MET A 24 6.42 -13.08 4.87
CA MET A 24 6.57 -11.64 4.95
C MET A 24 5.92 -11.16 6.24
N ILE A 25 6.61 -10.28 6.96
CA ILE A 25 6.13 -9.62 8.17
C ILE A 25 6.11 -8.11 7.93
N GLU A 26 5.17 -7.40 8.54
CA GLU A 26 4.99 -5.96 8.36
C GLU A 26 4.70 -5.31 9.73
N GLU A 27 4.98 -4.02 9.85
CA GLU A 27 4.58 -3.24 11.03
C GLU A 27 3.06 -3.31 11.25
N ARG A 28 2.65 -3.52 12.50
CA ARG A 28 1.23 -3.53 12.85
C ARG A 28 0.65 -2.12 12.79
N MET A 29 -0.24 -1.88 11.84
CA MET A 29 -1.08 -0.68 11.80
C MET A 29 -2.29 -0.82 12.73
N GLY A 30 -2.65 0.27 13.43
CA GLY A 30 -3.87 0.36 14.21
C GLY A 30 -4.96 1.16 13.49
N GLY A 31 -6.22 0.96 13.87
CA GLY A 31 -7.36 1.66 13.29
C GLY A 31 -8.03 0.92 12.10
N PRO A 32 -9.09 1.51 11.53
CA PRO A 32 -9.79 0.92 10.39
C PRO A 32 -8.90 0.93 9.16
N PHE A 33 -8.82 -0.22 8.49
CA PHE A 33 -8.06 -0.37 7.26
C PHE A 33 -8.94 -0.10 6.05
N GLN A 34 -8.52 0.84 5.20
CA GLN A 34 -9.26 1.23 4.00
C GLN A 34 -8.37 1.11 2.77
N LYS A 35 -8.97 0.58 1.70
CA LYS A 35 -8.40 0.58 0.37
C LYS A 35 -8.87 1.82 -0.38
N TYR A 36 -7.93 2.57 -0.93
CA TYR A 36 -8.20 3.83 -1.64
C TYR A 36 -8.12 3.65 -3.15
N ILE A 37 -7.11 2.92 -3.63
CA ILE A 37 -6.87 2.68 -5.07
C ILE A 37 -6.74 1.17 -5.30
N HIS A 38 -7.37 0.67 -6.35
CA HIS A 38 -7.27 -0.73 -6.78
C HIS A 38 -6.30 -0.86 -7.96
N ASN A 39 -5.54 -1.95 -8.00
CA ASN A 39 -4.66 -2.28 -9.14
C ASN A 39 -5.39 -2.89 -10.34
N GLY A 40 -6.67 -3.27 -10.20
CA GLY A 40 -7.50 -3.86 -11.26
C GLY A 40 -8.66 -2.98 -11.72
N SER A 41 -8.80 -1.76 -11.20
CA SER A 41 -9.91 -0.86 -11.52
C SER A 41 -9.47 0.60 -11.46
N LEU A 42 -9.91 1.39 -12.43
CA LEU A 42 -9.69 2.84 -12.48
C LEU A 42 -10.67 3.62 -11.59
N ARG A 43 -11.66 2.95 -11.00
CA ARG A 43 -12.69 3.60 -10.17
C ARG A 43 -12.25 3.62 -8.72
N LEU A 44 -12.25 4.81 -8.12
CA LEU A 44 -12.14 4.98 -6.68
C LEU A 44 -13.40 4.43 -6.00
N PRO A 45 -13.27 3.73 -4.85
CA PRO A 45 -14.41 3.36 -4.01
C PRO A 45 -15.28 4.59 -3.69
N ALA A 46 -16.59 4.41 -3.60
CA ALA A 46 -17.51 5.52 -3.31
C ALA A 46 -17.14 6.27 -2.01
N SER A 47 -16.65 5.53 -1.00
CA SER A 47 -16.17 6.10 0.27
C SER A 47 -14.90 6.96 0.14
N ALA A 48 -14.20 6.89 -0.99
CA ALA A 48 -12.92 7.56 -1.22
C ALA A 48 -13.00 8.71 -2.24
N GLN A 49 -14.10 8.88 -2.97
CA GLN A 49 -14.18 9.83 -4.09
C GLN A 49 -14.04 11.31 -3.69
N ASN A 50 -14.38 11.67 -2.45
CA ASN A 50 -14.23 13.02 -1.91
C ASN A 50 -13.20 13.10 -0.76
N ASP A 51 -12.37 12.06 -0.61
CA ASP A 51 -11.36 12.00 0.44
C ASP A 51 -10.06 12.68 -0.03
N ALA A 52 -9.56 13.64 0.74
CA ALA A 52 -8.29 14.32 0.47
C ALA A 52 -7.11 13.34 0.37
N ILE A 53 -7.17 12.21 1.09
CA ILE A 53 -6.18 11.13 1.02
C ILE A 53 -6.24 10.43 -0.33
N ALA A 54 -7.43 10.10 -0.81
CA ALA A 54 -7.61 9.47 -2.12
C ALA A 54 -7.11 10.36 -3.26
N LEU A 55 -7.38 11.67 -3.17
CA LEU A 55 -6.86 12.64 -4.13
C LEU A 55 -5.34 12.73 -4.09
N PHE A 56 -4.74 12.80 -2.90
CA PHE A 56 -3.29 12.82 -2.73
C PHE A 56 -2.63 11.54 -3.27
N LEU A 57 -3.19 10.37 -3.00
CA LEU A 57 -2.69 9.08 -3.50
C LEU A 57 -2.85 8.94 -5.02
N SER A 58 -3.93 9.50 -5.59
CA SER A 58 -4.11 9.53 -7.05
C SER A 58 -3.07 10.45 -7.70
N PHE A 59 -2.81 11.61 -7.09
CA PHE A 59 -1.75 12.51 -7.51
C PHE A 59 -0.37 11.83 -7.44
N SER A 60 -0.05 11.15 -6.34
CA SER A 60 1.25 10.49 -6.17
C SER A 60 1.47 9.39 -7.22
N GLN A 61 0.44 8.60 -7.52
CA GLN A 61 0.46 7.62 -8.61
C GLN A 61 0.77 8.28 -9.96
N HIS A 62 0.07 9.36 -10.30
CA HIS A 62 0.29 10.08 -11.54
C HIS A 62 1.71 10.66 -11.61
N ALA A 63 2.16 11.30 -10.53
CA ALA A 63 3.50 11.87 -10.45
C ALA A 63 4.58 10.80 -10.65
N GLN A 64 4.45 9.62 -10.02
CA GLN A 64 5.38 8.50 -10.21
C GLN A 64 5.44 8.04 -11.68
N TYR A 65 4.29 7.93 -12.34
CA TYR A 65 4.22 7.56 -13.76
C TYR A 65 4.94 8.58 -14.65
N VAL A 66 4.69 9.88 -14.43
CA VAL A 66 5.33 10.95 -15.20
C VAL A 66 6.84 10.97 -14.94
N LEU A 67 7.26 10.94 -13.68
CA LEU A 67 8.68 10.99 -13.29
C LEU A 67 9.49 9.78 -13.76
N SER A 68 8.82 8.62 -13.93
CA SER A 68 9.44 7.42 -14.47
C SER A 68 9.38 7.32 -16.00
N ASN A 69 8.96 8.39 -16.70
CA ASN A 69 8.73 8.40 -18.16
C ASN A 69 7.79 7.28 -18.62
N GLY A 70 6.75 7.01 -17.83
CA GLY A 70 5.72 6.03 -18.13
C GLY A 70 6.11 4.56 -17.87
N GLN A 71 7.24 4.30 -17.20
CA GLN A 71 7.70 2.94 -16.95
C GLN A 71 7.01 2.28 -15.76
N VAL A 72 6.86 3.02 -14.66
CA VAL A 72 6.37 2.48 -13.39
C VAL A 72 5.53 3.47 -12.61
N PHE A 73 4.58 2.95 -11.87
CA PHE A 73 3.83 3.67 -10.85
C PHE A 73 3.42 2.71 -9.74
N VAL A 74 3.17 3.24 -8.54
CA VAL A 74 2.63 2.45 -7.44
C VAL A 74 1.11 2.56 -7.47
N SER A 75 0.44 1.43 -7.29
CA SER A 75 -1.02 1.33 -7.17
C SER A 75 -1.37 0.53 -5.93
N ASN A 76 -2.63 0.12 -5.82
CA ASN A 76 -3.12 -0.69 -4.71
C ASN A 76 -2.98 0.00 -3.34
N TYR A 77 -3.01 1.34 -3.31
CA TYR A 77 -2.86 2.09 -2.07
C TYR A 77 -3.98 1.76 -1.08
N GLN A 78 -3.56 1.38 0.13
CA GLN A 78 -4.41 0.99 1.24
C GLN A 78 -3.66 1.31 2.54
N CYS A 79 -4.35 1.85 3.54
CA CYS A 79 -3.74 2.22 4.81
C CYS A 79 -4.79 2.30 5.92
N THR A 80 -4.30 2.46 7.16
CA THR A 80 -5.13 2.96 8.26
C THR A 80 -4.92 4.45 8.44
N PHE A 81 -5.93 5.13 8.98
CA PHE A 81 -5.81 6.51 9.45
C PHE A 81 -6.12 6.57 10.93
N PHE A 82 -5.23 7.20 11.68
CA PHE A 82 -5.55 7.75 13.00
C PHE A 82 -6.00 9.19 12.78
N LEU A 83 -7.23 9.50 13.20
CA LEU A 83 -7.70 10.88 13.36
C LEU A 83 -6.94 11.55 14.52
#